data_AF-A0A7J3J9L0-F1
#
_entry.id   AF-A0A7J3J9L0-F1
#
_cell.length_a   1.000
_cell.length_b   1.000
_cell.length_c   1.000
_cell.angle_alpha   90.00
_cell.angle_beta   90.00
_cell.angle_gamma   90.00
#
_symmetry.space_group_name_H-M   'P 1'
#
loop_
_entity.id
_entity.type
_entity.pdbx_description
1 polymer ?
#
loop_
_entity_poly.entity_id
_entity_poly.type
_entity_poly.pdbx_seq_one_letter_code
_entity_poly.pdbx_strand_id
1 'polypeptide(L)'
;LVVVDKENGEVLEPKLEPSIGFIEDPSVGVDGPLWVRGGIPIYSADGKPYETRNRVTLCRCGKSTIKPFCDSSHYPEEYQEER
;
A
#
# COMPACT_ATOMS: atom_id res chain seq x y z
N LEU A 1 2.07 -10.49 2.19
CA LEU A 1 2.23 -11.96 2.05
C LEU A 1 2.17 -12.29 0.57
N VAL A 2 3.19 -12.98 0.08
CA VAL A 2 3.29 -13.48 -1.30
C VAL A 2 3.54 -14.99 -1.19
N VAL A 3 3.04 -15.77 -2.14
CA VAL A 3 3.35 -17.20 -2.15
C VAL A 3 4.69 -17.37 -2.83
N VAL A 4 5.60 -18.10 -2.19
CA VAL A 4 6.91 -18.44 -2.77
C VAL A 4 6.96 -19.95 -2.87
N ASP A 5 7.25 -20.45 -4.07
CA ASP A 5 7.51 -21.85 -4.29
C ASP A 5 8.77 -22.28 -3.52
N LYS A 6 8.68 -23.37 -2.77
CA LYS A 6 9.76 -23.82 -1.87
C LYS A 6 10.90 -24.51 -2.61
N GLU A 7 10.67 -25.06 -3.80
CA GLU A 7 11.65 -25.83 -4.56
C GLU A 7 12.52 -24.92 -5.42
N ASN A 8 11.91 -23.93 -6.10
CA ASN A 8 12.62 -23.06 -7.04
C ASN A 8 12.73 -21.59 -6.59
N GLY A 9 12.05 -21.18 -5.51
CA GLY A 9 12.05 -19.81 -5.00
C GLY A 9 11.23 -18.82 -5.82
N GLU A 10 10.41 -19.30 -6.77
CA GLU A 10 9.58 -18.48 -7.63
C GLU A 10 8.46 -17.80 -6.83
N VAL A 11 8.28 -16.50 -7.07
CA VAL A 11 7.21 -15.73 -6.44
C VAL A 11 5.93 -15.90 -7.27
N LEU A 12 4.95 -16.58 -6.68
CA LEU A 12 3.64 -16.82 -7.27
C LEU A 12 2.69 -15.69 -6.90
N GLU A 13 2.58 -14.71 -7.79
CA GLU A 13 1.66 -13.58 -7.66
C GLU A 13 0.78 -13.41 -8.90
N PRO A 14 -0.49 -13.00 -8.75
CA PRO A 14 -1.32 -12.65 -9.88
C PRO A 14 -0.74 -11.44 -10.60
N LYS A 15 -0.71 -11.49 -11.94
CA LYS A 15 -0.37 -10.34 -12.76
C LYS A 15 -1.45 -9.28 -12.63
N LEU A 16 -1.08 -8.09 -12.17
CA LEU A 16 -1.96 -6.93 -12.10
C LEU A 16 -1.59 -5.95 -13.21
N GLU A 17 -2.60 -5.41 -13.90
CA GLU A 17 -2.38 -4.31 -14.83
C GLU A 17 -2.10 -3.00 -14.05
N PRO A 18 -1.19 -2.13 -14.57
CA PRO A 18 -0.86 -0.87 -13.93
C PRO A 18 -2.10 -0.02 -13.66
N SER A 19 -2.32 0.34 -12.39
CA SER A 19 -3.43 1.23 -12.00
C SER A 19 -3.18 1.91 -10.66
N ILE A 20 -3.79 3.08 -10.50
CA ILE A 20 -3.83 3.85 -9.26
C ILE A 20 -5.29 4.09 -8.91
N GLY A 21 -5.69 3.79 -7.68
CA GLY A 21 -7.04 4.04 -7.16
C GLY A 21 -7.02 4.69 -5.79
N PHE A 22 -8.15 5.26 -5.40
CA PHE A 22 -8.39 5.73 -4.04
C PHE A 22 -9.10 4.64 -3.25
N ILE A 23 -8.70 4.48 -1.99
CA ILE A 23 -9.49 3.75 -1.00
C ILE A 23 -10.16 4.80 -0.12
N GLU A 24 -11.46 4.63 0.11
CA GLU A 24 -12.28 5.49 0.94
C GLU A 24 -13.07 4.61 1.89
N ASP A 25 -13.27 5.10 3.11
CA ASP A 25 -14.19 4.50 4.07
C ASP A 25 -15.25 5.53 4.47
N PRO A 26 -16.33 5.66 3.67
CA PRO A 26 -17.39 6.64 3.95
C PRO A 26 -18.12 6.38 5.27
N SER A 27 -18.07 5.16 5.80
CA SER A 27 -18.76 4.81 7.05
C SER A 27 -18.09 5.45 8.28
N VAL A 28 -16.76 5.57 8.24
CA VAL A 28 -15.95 6.25 9.26
C VAL A 28 -15.66 7.71 8.85
N GLY A 29 -15.87 8.06 7.59
CA GLY A 29 -15.63 9.41 7.07
C GLY A 29 -14.14 9.73 6.91
N VAL A 30 -13.31 8.73 6.63
CA VAL A 30 -11.86 8.90 6.49
C VAL A 30 -11.35 8.64 5.08
N ASP A 31 -10.36 9.45 4.73
CA ASP A 31 -9.58 9.31 3.52
C ASP A 31 -8.55 8.18 3.65
N GLY A 32 -8.86 7.05 3.03
CA GLY A 32 -7.96 5.91 2.93
C GLY A 32 -6.76 6.17 1.98
N PRO A 33 -5.85 5.19 1.86
CA PRO A 33 -4.63 5.34 1.09
C PRO A 33 -4.85 5.36 -0.42
N LEU A 34 -3.80 5.75 -1.15
CA LEU A 34 -3.71 5.49 -2.59
C LEU A 34 -3.32 4.02 -2.81
N TRP A 35 -4.09 3.28 -3.58
CA TRP A 35 -3.79 1.91 -3.95
C TRP A 35 -3.09 1.87 -5.31
N VAL A 36 -1.81 1.50 -5.31
CA VAL A 36 -0.95 1.45 -6.50
C VAL A 36 -0.71 -0.02 -6.84
N ARG A 37 -0.96 -0.41 -8.09
CA ARG A 37 -0.91 -1.81 -8.55
C ARG A 37 -0.18 -1.95 -9.88
N GLY A 38 0.32 -3.15 -10.16
CA GLY A 38 0.89 -3.53 -11.44
C GLY A 38 2.34 -3.07 -11.63
N GLY A 39 3.14 -3.06 -10.56
CA GLY A 39 4.57 -2.80 -10.67
C GLY A 39 4.94 -1.36 -11.03
N ILE A 40 4.05 -0.39 -10.74
CA ILE A 40 4.33 1.03 -10.95
C ILE A 40 5.52 1.46 -10.08
N PRO A 41 6.63 1.96 -10.65
CA PRO A 41 7.78 2.42 -9.88
C PRO A 41 7.44 3.66 -9.05
N ILE A 42 8.00 3.74 -7.85
CA ILE A 42 7.78 4.86 -6.94
C ILE A 42 9.14 5.47 -6.58
N TYR A 43 9.22 6.78 -6.72
CA TYR A 43 10.39 7.56 -6.37
C TYR A 43 10.02 8.53 -5.26
N SER A 44 10.94 8.70 -4.31
CA SER A 44 10.85 9.80 -3.35
C SER A 44 11.18 11.14 -4.03
N ALA A 45 10.89 12.24 -3.33
CA ALA A 45 11.06 13.59 -3.88
C ALA A 45 12.51 13.94 -4.29
N ASP A 46 13.50 13.27 -3.70
CA ASP A 46 14.92 13.40 -4.06
C ASP A 46 15.35 12.47 -5.21
N GLY A 47 14.41 11.70 -5.76
CA GLY A 47 14.65 10.74 -6.84
C GLY A 47 15.12 9.36 -6.39
N LYS A 48 15.23 9.08 -5.08
CA LYS A 48 15.57 7.73 -4.61
C LYS A 48 14.40 6.76 -4.87
N PRO A 49 14.65 5.60 -5.52
CA PRO A 49 13.61 4.61 -5.77
C PRO A 49 13.24 3.84 -4.51
N TYR A 50 11.96 3.49 -4.39
CA TYR A 50 11.50 2.43 -3.50
C TYR A 50 11.50 1.09 -4.24
N GLU A 51 11.44 0.00 -3.48
CA GLU A 51 11.27 -1.34 -4.05
C GLU A 51 9.99 -1.41 -4.89
N THR A 52 10.13 -1.76 -6.17
CA THR A 52 8.99 -1.97 -7.06
C THR A 52 8.26 -3.24 -6.65
N ARG A 53 7.00 -3.10 -6.28
CA ARG A 53 6.12 -4.21 -5.87
C ARG A 53 4.89 -4.28 -6.75
N ASN A 54 4.31 -5.47 -6.84
CA ASN A 54 3.07 -5.69 -7.60
C ASN A 54 1.88 -4.88 -7.04
N ARG A 55 1.87 -4.59 -5.73
CA ARG A 55 0.88 -3.72 -5.08
C ARG A 55 1.46 -3.03 -3.84
N VAL A 56 1.11 -1.76 -3.63
CA VAL A 56 1.39 -1.00 -2.39
C VAL A 56 0.27 -0.03 -2.08
N THR A 57 0.21 0.44 -0.84
CA THR A 57 -0.66 1.54 -0.41
C THR A 57 0.18 2.72 0.05
N LEU A 58 -0.10 3.91 -0.47
CA LEU A 58 0.60 5.15 -0.11
C LEU A 58 -0.26 6.00 0.83
N CYS A 59 0.39 6.60 1.82
CA CYS A 59 -0.24 7.48 2.78
C CYS A 59 -0.78 8.73 2.10
N ARG A 60 -2.08 8.98 2.28
CA ARG A 60 -2.77 10.19 1.86
C ARG A 60 -3.12 11.13 3.02
N CYS A 61 -3.29 10.59 4.23
CA CYS A 61 -3.75 11.32 5.41
C CYS A 61 -2.65 12.08 6.18
N GLY A 62 -1.37 11.85 5.87
CA GLY A 62 -0.23 12.45 6.58
C GLY A 62 0.11 11.86 7.97
N LYS A 63 -0.70 10.96 8.52
CA LYS A 63 -0.51 10.41 9.88
C LYS A 63 0.43 9.19 9.98
N SER A 64 0.74 8.55 8.86
CA SER A 64 1.52 7.30 8.87
C SER A 64 2.91 7.44 9.48
N THR A 65 3.37 6.43 10.22
CA THR A 65 4.71 6.33 10.78
C THR A 65 5.73 5.73 9.82
N ILE A 66 5.28 5.09 8.73
CA ILE A 66 6.11 4.40 7.73
C ILE A 66 6.07 5.06 6.35
N LYS A 67 6.02 6.40 6.31
CA LYS A 67 5.93 7.16 5.05
C LYS A 67 7.01 6.73 4.04
N PRO A 68 6.65 6.60 2.75
CA PRO A 68 5.42 7.07 2.12
C PRO A 68 4.26 6.06 2.17
N PHE A 69 4.44 4.90 2.81
CA PHE A 69 3.45 3.83 2.84
C PHE A 69 2.34 4.10 3.86
N CYS A 70 1.22 3.41 3.72
CA CYS A 70 0.11 3.45 4.68
C CYS A 70 0.22 2.29 5.68
N ASP A 71 0.14 2.61 6.97
CA ASP A 71 0.08 1.70 8.14
C ASP A 71 -1.28 1.72 8.85
N SER A 72 -2.32 2.24 8.20
CA SER A 72 -3.68 2.38 8.75
C SER A 72 -3.88 3.49 9.78
N SER A 73 -2.87 4.31 10.09
CA SER A 73 -3.03 5.48 11.00
C SER A 73 -4.00 6.57 10.49
N HIS A 74 -4.66 6.38 9.35
CA HIS A 74 -5.75 7.24 8.90
C HIS A 74 -7.04 7.01 9.71
N TYR A 75 -7.20 5.83 10.32
CA TYR A 75 -8.31 5.55 11.22
C TYR A 75 -8.11 6.25 12.58
N PRO A 76 -9.19 6.76 13.21
CA PRO A 76 -9.17 7.23 14.59
C PRO A 76 -8.75 6.12 15.56
N GLU A 77 -8.24 6.48 16.75
CA GLU A 77 -7.73 5.52 17.74
C GLU A 77 -8.78 4.48 18.15
N GLU A 78 -10.05 4.88 18.26
CA GLU A 78 -11.18 3.98 18.60
C GLU A 78 -11.37 2.82 17.60
N TYR A 79 -10.90 2.97 16.35
CA TYR A 79 -10.96 1.95 15.30
C TYR A 79 -9.67 1.13 15.18
N GLN A 80 -8.64 1.43 15.99
CA GLN A 80 -7.36 0.70 15.97
C GLN A 80 -7.35 -0.51 16.91
N GLU A 81 -8.22 -0.56 17.92
CA GLU A 81 -8.29 -1.68 18.89
C GLU A 81 -9.09 -2.90 18.39
N GLU A 82 -9.91 -2.75 17.35
CA GLU A 82 -10.76 -3.83 16.81
C GLU A 82 -10.08 -4.71 15.73
N ARG A 83 -8.75 -4.59 15.53
CA ARG A 83 -8.01 -5.28 14.45
C ARG A 83 -6.87 -6.16 14.91
#